data_AF-A0AA90CP28-F1
#
_entry.id   AF-A0AA90CP28-F1
#
_cell.length_a   1.000
_cell.length_b   1.000
_cell.length_c   1.000
_cell.angle_alpha   90.00
_cell.angle_beta   90.00
_cell.angle_gamma   90.00
#
_symmetry.space_group_name_H-M   'P 1'
#
loop_
_entity.id
_entity.type
_entity.pdbx_description
1 polymer ?
#
loop_
_entity_poly.entity_id
_entity_poly.type
_entity_poly.pdbx_seq_one_letter_code
_entity_poly.pdbx_strand_id
1 'polypeptide(L)'
;MRNLIIKFKRNMLLIFNKVGLDLATFSEDFIYEKWRSPIELIYKSNKRRILIQVPVRDIRFLGPHGFNAGVNSNAPFVSTVKEYVDGTAKDYKKSSLCSFYSTFQPKSISKYLYLDEAKNDILNKLPASGVFLPWEDEDPVIKIDKRARQVEDDNKEHKADLMISEGDPFYGPVSFEKGKLEYNRLINVYKSIAENGFKVDLKGNNNISAIILENNNRYRYFITAGQHRIAALSVLNYDFIPLQVFTGLIVRRSEVKFWPGVIKEYFTESEALTVFDDIFTGRDR
;
A
#
# COMPACT_ATOMS: atom_id res chain seq x y z
N MET A 1 43.89 12.10 -17.24
CA MET A 1 42.53 12.21 -17.85
C MET A 1 41.48 11.31 -17.18
N ARG A 2 41.71 10.00 -17.01
CA ARG A 2 40.73 9.04 -16.41
C ARG A 2 40.22 9.45 -15.01
N ASN A 3 41.12 9.91 -14.12
CA ASN A 3 40.76 10.38 -12.78
C ASN A 3 39.94 11.68 -12.77
N LEU A 4 40.11 12.53 -13.78
CA LEU A 4 39.35 13.78 -13.91
C LEU A 4 37.89 13.50 -14.32
N ILE A 5 37.70 12.54 -15.24
CA ILE A 5 36.38 12.10 -15.72
C ILE A 5 35.60 11.40 -14.59
N ILE A 6 36.26 10.57 -13.77
CA ILE A 6 35.63 9.91 -12.63
C ILE A 6 35.21 10.93 -11.56
N LYS A 7 36.07 11.91 -11.25
CA LYS A 7 35.78 12.97 -10.27
C LYS A 7 34.65 13.88 -10.75
N PHE A 8 34.59 14.18 -12.04
CA PHE A 8 33.51 14.95 -12.66
C PHE A 8 32.17 14.21 -12.62
N LYS A 9 32.13 12.91 -12.99
CA LYS A 9 30.91 12.09 -12.88
C LYS A 9 30.40 11.98 -11.45
N ARG A 10 31.30 11.84 -10.47
CA ARG A 10 30.95 11.74 -9.04
C ARG A 10 30.39 13.06 -8.50
N ASN A 11 30.97 14.19 -8.89
CA ASN A 11 30.44 15.50 -8.52
C ASN A 11 29.09 15.82 -9.18
N MET A 12 28.89 15.42 -10.44
CA MET A 12 27.59 15.53 -11.11
C MET A 12 26.52 14.69 -10.42
N LEU A 13 26.81 13.42 -10.09
CA LEU A 13 25.90 12.55 -9.33
C LEU A 13 25.53 13.13 -7.95
N LEU A 14 26.48 13.76 -7.27
CA LEU A 14 26.23 14.43 -5.99
C LEU A 14 25.34 15.67 -6.14
N ILE A 15 25.49 16.42 -7.23
CA ILE A 15 24.63 17.59 -7.53
C ILE A 15 23.21 17.11 -7.88
N PHE A 16 23.04 16.06 -8.68
CA PHE A 16 21.72 15.49 -8.99
C PHE A 16 20.99 14.97 -7.73
N ASN A 17 21.70 14.28 -6.84
CA ASN A 17 21.14 13.82 -5.56
C ASN A 17 20.75 14.98 -4.62
N LYS A 18 21.47 16.12 -4.67
CA LYS A 18 21.20 17.28 -3.81
C LYS A 18 20.01 18.12 -4.27
N VAL A 19 19.61 17.99 -5.54
CA VAL A 19 18.46 18.68 -6.15
C VAL A 19 17.20 17.80 -6.18
N GLY A 20 17.23 16.60 -5.59
CA GLY A 20 16.10 15.66 -5.61
C GLY A 20 15.81 15.08 -6.99
N LEU A 21 16.67 15.32 -7.97
CA LEU A 21 16.69 14.66 -9.26
C LEU A 21 17.44 13.33 -9.09
N ASP A 22 16.88 12.42 -8.31
CA ASP A 22 17.21 11.01 -8.44
C ASP A 22 16.64 10.62 -9.82
N LEU A 23 17.46 10.74 -10.88
CA LEU A 23 17.20 10.10 -12.17
C LEU A 23 17.32 8.59 -11.95
N ALA A 24 16.40 8.05 -11.16
CA ALA A 24 16.16 6.63 -11.02
C ALA A 24 15.62 6.18 -12.37
N THR A 25 16.54 5.95 -13.29
CA THR A 25 16.31 5.17 -14.50
C THR A 25 15.94 3.78 -14.03
N PHE A 26 14.63 3.50 -14.02
CA PHE A 26 14.10 2.16 -13.86
C PHE A 26 14.71 1.27 -14.94
N SER A 27 14.98 0.02 -14.59
CA SER A 27 15.13 -1.03 -15.60
C SER A 27 13.72 -1.45 -15.98
N GLU A 28 13.29 -1.13 -17.20
CA GLU A 28 12.11 -1.76 -17.82
C GLU A 28 12.34 -3.26 -18.03
N ASP A 29 13.62 -3.66 -18.03
CA ASP A 29 14.16 -4.99 -18.34
C ASP A 29 13.44 -6.13 -17.62
N PHE A 30 12.89 -5.90 -16.42
CA PHE A 30 12.31 -6.96 -15.58
C PHE A 30 10.79 -7.11 -15.68
N ILE A 31 10.07 -6.24 -16.41
CA ILE A 31 8.62 -6.36 -16.56
C ILE A 31 8.26 -7.68 -17.25
N TYR A 32 9.08 -8.13 -18.20
CA TYR A 32 8.84 -9.35 -18.98
C TYR A 32 9.85 -10.46 -18.71
N GLU A 33 10.84 -10.22 -17.84
CA GLU A 33 11.83 -11.25 -17.50
C GLU A 33 11.17 -12.33 -16.61
N LYS A 34 11.45 -13.61 -16.91
CA LYS A 34 11.09 -14.69 -16.00
C LYS A 34 12.11 -14.73 -14.87
N TRP A 35 11.62 -14.69 -13.64
CA TRP A 35 12.43 -14.74 -12.43
C TRP A 35 11.90 -15.80 -11.47
N ARG A 36 12.78 -16.36 -10.63
CA ARG A 36 12.43 -17.40 -9.65
C ARG A 36 12.05 -16.82 -8.30
N SER A 37 12.66 -15.69 -7.94
CA SER A 37 12.34 -14.95 -6.74
C SER A 37 12.56 -13.45 -6.94
N PRO A 38 11.86 -12.57 -6.19
CA PRO A 38 12.18 -11.16 -6.22
C PRO A 38 13.60 -10.86 -5.72
N ILE A 39 14.19 -11.75 -4.90
CA ILE A 39 15.58 -11.66 -4.45
C ILE A 39 16.54 -11.71 -5.65
N GLU A 40 16.31 -12.63 -6.59
CA GLU A 40 17.11 -12.75 -7.80
C GLU A 40 17.13 -11.43 -8.59
N LEU A 41 15.97 -10.80 -8.76
CA LEU A 41 15.84 -9.53 -9.47
C LEU A 41 16.56 -8.38 -8.76
N ILE A 42 16.52 -8.36 -7.43
CA ILE A 42 17.21 -7.36 -6.62
C ILE A 42 18.72 -7.44 -6.87
N TYR A 43 19.30 -8.64 -6.83
CA TYR A 43 20.73 -8.85 -7.11
C TYR A 43 21.10 -8.61 -8.58
N LYS A 44 20.20 -8.91 -9.53
CA LYS A 44 20.43 -8.68 -10.97
C LYS A 44 20.40 -7.18 -11.34
N SER A 45 19.42 -6.45 -10.81
CA SER A 45 19.15 -5.08 -11.27
C SER A 45 20.18 -4.06 -10.79
N ASN A 46 20.74 -4.24 -9.58
CA ASN A 46 21.48 -3.18 -8.86
C ASN A 46 20.72 -1.84 -8.76
N LYS A 47 19.40 -1.82 -8.99
CA LYS A 47 18.55 -0.63 -8.92
C LYS A 47 17.84 -0.57 -7.58
N ARG A 48 17.52 0.65 -7.11
CA ARG A 48 16.72 0.86 -5.88
C ARG A 48 15.24 0.52 -6.06
N ARG A 49 14.76 0.61 -7.30
CA ARG A 49 13.37 0.33 -7.67
C ARG A 49 13.37 -0.47 -8.96
N ILE A 50 12.52 -1.49 -9.00
CA ILE A 50 12.34 -2.36 -10.16
C ILE A 50 10.85 -2.48 -10.49
N LEU A 51 10.52 -2.65 -11.77
CA LEU A 51 9.18 -2.94 -12.24
C LEU A 51 9.07 -4.43 -12.52
N ILE A 52 8.07 -5.09 -11.94
CA ILE A 52 7.88 -6.54 -12.04
C ILE A 52 6.41 -6.88 -12.24
N GLN A 53 6.12 -7.91 -13.02
CA GLN A 53 4.77 -8.46 -13.14
C GLN A 53 4.50 -9.42 -11.97
N VAL A 54 3.40 -9.21 -11.27
CA VAL A 54 3.04 -10.00 -10.08
C VAL A 54 1.65 -10.61 -10.28
N PRO A 55 1.46 -11.91 -9.99
CA PRO A 55 0.14 -12.53 -10.00
C PRO A 55 -0.79 -11.80 -9.01
N VAL A 56 -2.01 -11.48 -9.43
CA VAL A 56 -2.96 -10.73 -8.59
C VAL A 56 -3.21 -11.40 -7.24
N ARG A 57 -3.25 -12.74 -7.20
CA ARG A 57 -3.43 -13.53 -5.97
C ARG A 57 -2.35 -13.30 -4.90
N ASP A 58 -1.17 -12.83 -5.29
CA ASP A 58 -0.03 -12.60 -4.41
C ASP A 58 0.04 -11.15 -3.89
N ILE A 59 -0.91 -10.29 -4.28
CA ILE A 59 -0.99 -8.89 -3.86
C ILE A 59 -1.84 -8.74 -2.59
N ARG A 60 -1.38 -7.85 -1.69
CA ARG A 60 -2.06 -7.48 -0.44
C ARG A 60 -2.23 -5.97 -0.38
N PHE A 61 -3.45 -5.49 -0.18
CA PHE A 61 -3.75 -4.06 -0.30
C PHE A 61 -4.75 -3.57 0.77
N LEU A 62 -5.04 -2.27 0.76
CA LEU A 62 -5.77 -1.51 1.79
C LEU A 62 -5.08 -1.49 3.15
N GLY A 63 -3.78 -1.17 3.16
CA GLY A 63 -3.05 -0.92 4.40
C GLY A 63 -3.09 -2.12 5.36
N PRO A 64 -3.25 -1.91 6.68
CA PRO A 64 -3.19 -2.98 7.69
C PRO A 64 -4.22 -4.11 7.53
N HIS A 65 -5.26 -3.91 6.73
CA HIS A 65 -6.20 -4.99 6.41
C HIS A 65 -5.54 -6.13 5.64
N GLY A 66 -4.64 -5.80 4.71
CA GLY A 66 -3.97 -6.78 3.87
C GLY A 66 -4.95 -7.63 3.06
N PHE A 67 -6.03 -7.06 2.51
CA PHE A 67 -6.96 -7.82 1.68
C PHE A 67 -6.27 -8.42 0.46
N ASN A 68 -6.75 -9.58 -0.01
CA ASN A 68 -6.33 -10.12 -1.31
C ASN A 68 -6.84 -9.21 -2.45
N ALA A 69 -6.06 -9.05 -3.51
CA ALA A 69 -6.48 -8.27 -4.68
C ALA A 69 -7.29 -9.07 -5.72
N GLY A 70 -7.63 -10.34 -5.49
CA GLY A 70 -8.43 -11.12 -6.45
C GLY A 70 -9.83 -10.52 -6.69
N VAL A 71 -10.41 -10.76 -7.86
CA VAL A 71 -11.78 -10.29 -8.21
C VAL A 71 -12.87 -10.82 -7.28
N ASN A 72 -12.63 -11.96 -6.63
CA ASN A 72 -13.52 -12.59 -5.66
C ASN A 72 -13.20 -12.20 -4.20
N SER A 73 -12.28 -11.25 -4.00
CA SER A 73 -11.97 -10.71 -2.68
C SER A 73 -13.15 -9.94 -2.12
N ASN A 74 -13.31 -10.00 -0.80
CA ASN A 74 -14.28 -9.17 -0.06
C ASN A 74 -13.74 -7.77 0.25
N ALA A 75 -12.62 -7.36 -0.34
CA ALA A 75 -12.06 -6.03 -0.16
C ALA A 75 -13.09 -4.95 -0.56
N PRO A 76 -13.40 -3.98 0.31
CA PRO A 76 -14.49 -3.02 0.06
C PRO A 76 -14.30 -2.22 -1.23
N PHE A 77 -13.05 -1.95 -1.64
CA PHE A 77 -12.75 -1.25 -2.88
C PHE A 77 -13.05 -2.12 -4.12
N VAL A 78 -12.72 -3.41 -4.08
CA VAL A 78 -13.01 -4.37 -5.18
C VAL A 78 -14.51 -4.59 -5.27
N SER A 79 -15.16 -4.90 -4.15
CA SER A 79 -16.61 -5.11 -4.08
C SER A 79 -17.38 -3.90 -4.60
N THR A 80 -16.99 -2.69 -4.22
CA THR A 80 -17.65 -1.46 -4.69
C THR A 80 -17.53 -1.26 -6.20
N VAL A 81 -16.35 -1.51 -6.77
CA VAL A 81 -16.16 -1.40 -8.23
C VAL A 81 -16.97 -2.50 -8.94
N LYS A 82 -16.99 -3.72 -8.40
CA LYS A 82 -17.78 -4.83 -8.94
C LYS A 82 -19.27 -4.53 -8.91
N GLU A 83 -19.80 -4.05 -7.78
CA GLU A 83 -21.21 -3.66 -7.64
C GLU A 83 -21.62 -2.54 -8.60
N TYR A 84 -20.70 -1.61 -8.87
CA TYR A 84 -20.90 -0.58 -9.89
C TYR A 84 -21.01 -1.17 -11.29
N VAL A 85 -20.10 -2.09 -11.65
CA VAL A 85 -20.07 -2.76 -12.96
C VAL A 85 -21.31 -3.63 -13.16
N ASP A 86 -21.69 -4.39 -12.14
CA ASP A 86 -22.86 -5.27 -12.15
C ASP A 86 -24.19 -4.48 -12.06
N GLY A 87 -24.12 -3.19 -11.76
CA GLY A 87 -25.27 -2.30 -11.63
C GLY A 87 -26.08 -2.49 -10.34
N THR A 88 -25.56 -3.24 -9.37
CA THR A 88 -26.20 -3.52 -8.08
C THR A 88 -26.07 -2.35 -7.09
N ALA A 89 -25.01 -1.54 -7.20
CA ALA A 89 -24.86 -0.27 -6.48
C ALA A 89 -24.48 0.87 -7.44
N LYS A 90 -25.39 1.85 -7.62
CA LYS A 90 -25.17 3.00 -8.51
C LYS A 90 -24.62 4.24 -7.79
N ASP A 91 -24.66 4.25 -6.48
CA ASP A 91 -24.21 5.36 -5.64
C ASP A 91 -23.53 4.85 -4.37
N TYR A 92 -22.83 5.76 -3.70
CA TYR A 92 -22.09 5.47 -2.47
C TYR A 92 -22.96 4.82 -1.39
N LYS A 93 -24.21 5.26 -1.16
CA LYS A 93 -25.04 4.78 -0.03
C LYS A 93 -25.34 3.29 -0.09
N LYS A 94 -25.36 2.72 -1.29
CA LYS A 94 -25.64 1.31 -1.53
C LYS A 94 -24.40 0.46 -1.74
N SER A 95 -23.21 1.07 -1.68
CA SER A 95 -21.95 0.38 -1.96
C SER A 95 -21.41 -0.36 -0.74
N SER A 96 -20.65 -1.42 -1.00
CA SER A 96 -19.81 -2.10 -0.01
C SER A 96 -18.88 -1.15 0.74
N LEU A 97 -18.40 -0.07 0.09
CA LEU A 97 -17.58 0.94 0.74
C LEU A 97 -18.32 1.68 1.87
N CYS A 98 -19.59 2.05 1.66
CA CYS A 98 -20.40 2.68 2.70
C CYS A 98 -20.69 1.71 3.85
N SER A 99 -20.99 0.44 3.53
CA SER A 99 -21.16 -0.61 4.53
C SER A 99 -19.88 -0.84 5.35
N PHE A 100 -18.72 -0.80 4.70
CA PHE A 100 -17.44 -0.92 5.37
C PHE A 100 -17.18 0.23 6.36
N TYR A 101 -17.38 1.49 5.94
CA TYR A 101 -17.19 2.64 6.83
C TYR A 101 -18.22 2.71 7.98
N SER A 102 -19.40 2.10 7.83
CA SER A 102 -20.37 2.03 8.93
C SER A 102 -20.08 0.91 9.92
N THR A 103 -19.42 -0.18 9.49
CA THR A 103 -19.23 -1.39 10.31
C THR A 103 -17.83 -1.52 10.91
N PHE A 104 -16.80 -1.02 10.23
CA PHE A 104 -15.42 -1.10 10.71
C PHE A 104 -14.94 0.27 11.23
N GLN A 105 -15.08 0.48 12.54
CA GLN A 105 -14.73 1.74 13.22
C GLN A 105 -13.76 1.50 14.39
N PRO A 106 -12.49 1.14 14.11
CA PRO A 106 -11.53 0.83 15.15
C PRO A 106 -11.24 2.07 16.01
N LYS A 107 -11.42 1.93 17.32
CA LYS A 107 -11.17 3.02 18.28
C LYS A 107 -9.71 3.12 18.72
N SER A 108 -8.90 2.11 18.42
CA SER A 108 -7.49 2.05 18.79
C SER A 108 -6.63 1.42 17.70
N ILE A 109 -5.31 1.59 17.80
CA ILE A 109 -4.34 0.91 16.94
C ILE A 109 -4.50 -0.61 17.04
N SER A 110 -4.62 -1.16 18.25
CA SER A 110 -4.77 -2.61 18.47
C SER A 110 -6.02 -3.17 17.79
N LYS A 111 -7.17 -2.50 17.91
CA LYS A 111 -8.40 -2.90 17.22
C LYS A 111 -8.28 -2.77 15.70
N TYR A 112 -7.55 -1.78 15.20
CA TYR A 112 -7.30 -1.67 13.76
C TYR A 112 -6.39 -2.81 13.26
N LEU A 113 -5.42 -3.21 14.06
CA LEU A 113 -4.56 -4.37 13.78
C LEU A 113 -5.23 -5.72 14.10
N TYR A 114 -6.50 -5.71 14.50
CA TYR A 114 -7.28 -6.89 14.89
C TYR A 114 -6.66 -7.69 16.03
N LEU A 115 -5.95 -7.01 16.92
CA LEU A 115 -5.50 -7.54 18.19
C LEU A 115 -6.63 -7.36 19.21
N ASP A 116 -6.89 -8.40 20.02
CA ASP A 116 -7.89 -8.32 21.10
C ASP A 116 -7.51 -7.23 22.09
N GLU A 117 -6.34 -7.38 22.71
CA GLU A 117 -5.71 -6.39 23.56
C GLU A 117 -4.21 -6.55 23.39
N ALA A 118 -3.53 -5.47 23.00
CA ALA A 118 -2.09 -5.49 22.89
C ALA A 118 -1.46 -5.43 24.28
N LYS A 119 -0.34 -6.14 24.48
CA LYS A 119 0.44 -6.10 25.72
C LYS A 119 0.95 -4.69 26.02
N ASN A 120 1.35 -3.95 24.99
CA ASN A 120 1.71 -2.54 25.13
C ASN A 120 0.46 -1.68 25.05
N ASP A 121 0.15 -1.04 26.17
CA ASP A 121 -1.05 -0.24 26.36
C ASP A 121 -1.13 1.00 25.44
N ILE A 122 0.00 1.48 24.90
CA ILE A 122 0.00 2.53 23.86
C ILE A 122 -0.87 2.14 22.66
N LEU A 123 -0.81 0.87 22.22
CA LEU A 123 -1.59 0.41 21.07
C LEU A 123 -3.09 0.33 21.38
N ASN A 124 -3.47 0.16 22.66
CA ASN A 124 -4.86 0.12 23.09
C ASN A 124 -5.45 1.52 23.28
N LYS A 125 -4.61 2.50 23.64
CA LYS A 125 -5.04 3.86 23.97
C LYS A 125 -5.03 4.84 22.80
N LEU A 126 -4.05 4.72 21.91
CA LEU A 126 -3.93 5.65 20.79
C LEU A 126 -4.94 5.35 19.68
N PRO A 127 -5.46 6.38 18.99
CA PRO A 127 -6.45 6.21 17.93
C PRO A 127 -5.90 5.44 16.72
N ALA A 128 -6.80 4.86 15.93
CA ALA A 128 -6.46 4.09 14.72
C ALA A 128 -5.60 4.87 13.71
N SER A 129 -5.67 6.20 13.68
CA SER A 129 -4.83 7.05 12.81
C SER A 129 -3.33 6.95 13.13
N GLY A 130 -2.97 6.49 14.33
CA GLY A 130 -1.60 6.22 14.73
C GLY A 130 -1.08 4.84 14.31
N VAL A 131 -1.86 4.05 13.54
CA VAL A 131 -1.50 2.68 13.18
C VAL A 131 -0.17 2.61 12.43
N PHE A 132 0.68 1.69 12.85
CA PHE A 132 1.90 1.32 12.16
C PHE A 132 2.09 -0.18 12.19
N LEU A 133 2.79 -0.69 11.19
CA LEU A 133 3.05 -2.11 11.07
C LEU A 133 4.28 -2.47 11.92
N PRO A 134 4.38 -3.71 12.44
CA PRO A 134 5.48 -4.09 13.32
C PRO A 134 6.88 -3.87 12.74
N TRP A 135 7.01 -3.93 11.41
CA TRP A 135 8.27 -3.72 10.68
C TRP A 135 8.54 -2.25 10.29
N GLU A 136 7.68 -1.31 10.67
CA GLU A 136 7.87 0.13 10.41
C GLU A 136 8.58 0.81 11.58
N ASP A 137 9.57 1.64 11.25
CA ASP A 137 10.27 2.50 12.21
C ASP A 137 9.54 3.83 12.38
N GLU A 138 8.38 3.79 13.03
CA GLU A 138 7.54 4.98 13.26
C GLU A 138 7.21 5.12 14.75
N ASP A 139 6.96 6.35 15.17
CA ASP A 139 6.36 6.66 16.48
C ASP A 139 4.85 6.89 16.27
N PRO A 140 3.96 6.17 16.97
CA PRO A 140 2.52 6.25 16.74
C PRO A 140 1.94 7.64 17.01
N VAL A 141 2.54 8.44 17.91
CA VAL A 141 2.08 9.81 18.19
C VAL A 141 2.40 10.71 17.02
N ILE A 142 3.64 10.65 16.50
CA ILE A 142 4.05 11.41 15.31
C ILE A 142 3.21 11.00 14.08
N LYS A 143 2.85 9.71 14.00
CA LYS A 143 2.10 9.17 12.87
C LYS A 143 0.68 9.71 12.78
N ILE A 144 0.02 10.01 13.89
CA ILE A 144 -1.31 10.64 13.92
C ILE A 144 -1.28 11.98 13.14
N ASP A 145 -0.33 12.86 13.46
CA ASP A 145 -0.19 14.17 12.81
C ASP A 145 0.23 14.06 11.34
N LYS A 146 1.09 13.09 11.03
CA LYS A 146 1.49 12.79 9.65
C LYS A 146 0.29 12.32 8.83
N ARG A 147 -0.57 11.46 9.41
CA ARG A 147 -1.75 10.91 8.74
C ARG A 147 -2.79 11.99 8.47
N ALA A 148 -3.04 12.87 9.44
CA ALA A 148 -3.94 14.01 9.27
C ALA A 148 -3.55 14.86 8.04
N ARG A 149 -2.27 15.25 7.97
CA ARG A 149 -1.74 16.02 6.84
C ARG A 149 -1.85 15.29 5.51
N GLN A 150 -1.51 13.99 5.48
CA GLN A 150 -1.63 13.18 4.26
C GLN A 150 -3.07 13.12 3.73
N VAL A 151 -4.05 12.92 4.60
CA VAL A 151 -5.46 12.85 4.18
C VAL A 151 -5.94 14.20 3.65
N GLU A 152 -5.53 15.30 4.28
CA GLU A 152 -5.86 16.65 3.83
C GLU A 152 -5.20 17.00 2.49
N ASP A 153 -3.93 16.65 2.31
CA ASP A 153 -3.20 16.88 1.05
C ASP A 153 -3.80 16.05 -0.10
N ASP A 154 -4.12 14.77 0.15
CA ASP A 154 -4.81 13.91 -0.83
C ASP A 154 -6.18 14.49 -1.21
N ASN A 155 -6.95 15.02 -0.25
CA ASN A 155 -8.25 15.65 -0.52
C ASN A 155 -8.10 16.89 -1.41
N LYS A 156 -7.11 17.74 -1.11
CA LYS A 156 -6.81 18.95 -1.89
C LYS A 156 -6.37 18.63 -3.31
N GLU A 157 -5.55 17.59 -3.51
CA GLU A 157 -5.16 17.11 -4.85
C GLU A 157 -6.41 16.75 -5.68
N HIS A 158 -7.46 16.27 -5.03
CA HIS A 158 -8.75 15.93 -5.63
C HIS A 158 -9.81 17.03 -5.52
N LYS A 159 -9.38 18.29 -5.29
CA LYS A 159 -10.24 19.48 -5.26
C LYS A 159 -11.37 19.42 -4.22
N ALA A 160 -11.13 18.71 -3.12
CA ALA A 160 -12.03 18.66 -1.97
C ALA A 160 -11.36 19.31 -0.77
N ASP A 161 -12.07 20.21 -0.09
CA ASP A 161 -11.61 20.84 1.15
C ASP A 161 -12.17 20.08 2.35
N LEU A 162 -11.69 18.84 2.51
CA LEU A 162 -12.13 17.92 3.57
C LEU A 162 -10.97 17.63 4.51
N MET A 163 -11.25 17.65 5.82
CA MET A 163 -10.26 17.42 6.88
C MET A 163 -10.25 15.95 7.32
N ILE A 164 -9.24 15.55 8.10
CA ILE A 164 -9.21 14.20 8.70
C ILE A 164 -10.41 13.92 9.61
N SER A 165 -11.04 14.95 10.17
CA SER A 165 -12.28 14.83 10.96
C SER A 165 -13.46 14.29 10.14
N GLU A 166 -13.40 14.39 8.81
CA GLU A 166 -14.38 13.82 7.88
C GLU A 166 -14.15 12.32 7.62
N GLY A 167 -13.07 11.74 8.15
CA GLY A 167 -12.79 10.31 8.12
C GLY A 167 -11.55 9.92 7.32
N ASP A 168 -11.13 8.66 7.52
CA ASP A 168 -9.98 8.05 6.87
C ASP A 168 -10.43 7.11 5.73
N PRO A 169 -9.77 7.10 4.55
CA PRO A 169 -10.14 6.20 3.46
C PRO A 169 -9.96 4.70 3.78
N PHE A 170 -9.30 4.34 4.88
CA PHE A 170 -9.09 2.94 5.25
C PHE A 170 -9.96 2.45 6.41
N TYR A 171 -10.72 3.30 7.10
CA TYR A 171 -11.63 2.84 8.16
C TYR A 171 -12.69 3.89 8.50
N GLY A 172 -13.78 3.45 9.10
CA GLY A 172 -14.87 4.33 9.52
C GLY A 172 -14.71 4.93 10.92
N PRO A 173 -15.58 5.87 11.30
CA PRO A 173 -16.62 6.47 10.46
C PRO A 173 -16.03 7.42 9.42
N VAL A 174 -16.76 7.59 8.32
CA VAL A 174 -16.46 8.55 7.26
C VAL A 174 -17.71 9.36 6.96
N SER A 175 -17.56 10.68 6.79
CA SER A 175 -18.66 11.57 6.43
C SER A 175 -19.24 11.20 5.07
N PHE A 176 -20.48 11.61 4.82
CA PHE A 176 -21.13 11.28 3.55
C PHE A 176 -20.36 11.84 2.34
N GLU A 177 -19.87 13.08 2.43
CA GLU A 177 -19.13 13.72 1.34
C GLU A 177 -17.77 13.09 1.11
N LYS A 178 -17.02 12.74 2.17
CA LYS A 178 -15.74 12.03 2.04
C LYS A 178 -15.92 10.62 1.47
N GLY A 179 -16.95 9.90 1.91
CA GLY A 179 -17.27 8.58 1.37
C GLY A 179 -17.66 8.62 -0.12
N LYS A 180 -18.45 9.63 -0.51
CA LYS A 180 -18.81 9.87 -1.91
C LYS A 180 -17.60 10.25 -2.77
N LEU A 181 -16.65 11.04 -2.23
CA LEU A 181 -15.38 11.35 -2.90
C LEU A 181 -14.59 10.07 -3.20
N GLU A 182 -14.40 9.19 -2.21
CA GLU A 182 -13.66 7.93 -2.40
C GLU A 182 -14.38 6.97 -3.37
N TYR A 183 -15.71 6.87 -3.27
CA TYR A 183 -16.52 6.11 -4.24
C TYR A 183 -16.28 6.61 -5.67
N ASN A 184 -16.37 7.93 -5.89
CA ASN A 184 -16.14 8.51 -7.22
C ASN A 184 -14.71 8.28 -7.72
N ARG A 185 -13.69 8.34 -6.84
CA ARG A 185 -12.30 8.03 -7.19
C ARG A 185 -12.17 6.59 -7.70
N LEU A 186 -12.77 5.62 -7.02
CA LEU A 186 -12.79 4.22 -7.46
C LEU A 186 -13.40 4.07 -8.86
N ILE A 187 -14.58 4.64 -9.07
CA ILE A 187 -15.31 4.50 -10.34
C ILE A 187 -14.56 5.21 -11.48
N ASN A 188 -14.02 6.41 -11.23
CA ASN A 188 -13.28 7.16 -12.25
C ASN A 188 -11.99 6.44 -12.66
N VAL A 189 -11.26 5.87 -11.70
CA VAL A 189 -10.05 5.06 -11.99
C VAL A 189 -10.42 3.81 -12.78
N TYR A 190 -11.48 3.10 -12.39
CA TYR A 190 -11.98 1.94 -13.13
C TYR A 190 -12.32 2.30 -14.58
N LYS A 191 -13.15 3.32 -14.81
CA LYS A 191 -13.55 3.76 -16.15
C LYS A 191 -12.34 4.13 -17.00
N SER A 192 -11.42 4.92 -16.43
CA SER A 192 -10.22 5.35 -17.14
C SER A 192 -9.37 4.16 -17.61
N ILE A 193 -9.16 3.16 -16.74
CA ILE A 193 -8.38 1.96 -17.09
C ILE A 193 -9.16 1.06 -18.06
N ALA A 194 -10.47 0.92 -17.90
CA ALA A 194 -11.31 0.14 -18.80
C ALA A 194 -11.30 0.72 -20.24
N GLU A 195 -11.33 2.05 -20.36
CA GLU A 195 -11.32 2.76 -21.64
C GLU A 195 -9.93 2.86 -22.28
N ASN A 196 -8.88 3.08 -21.48
CA ASN A 196 -7.56 3.47 -21.99
C ASN A 196 -6.46 2.42 -21.77
N GLY A 197 -6.78 1.33 -21.08
CA GLY A 197 -5.81 0.37 -20.55
C GLY A 197 -4.99 0.93 -19.38
N PHE A 198 -4.32 0.03 -18.68
CA PHE A 198 -3.37 0.42 -17.63
C PHE A 198 -2.03 0.82 -18.21
N LYS A 199 -1.52 1.99 -17.81
CA LYS A 199 -0.25 2.53 -18.30
C LYS A 199 0.74 2.64 -17.15
N VAL A 200 1.89 2.02 -17.33
CA VAL A 200 3.03 2.14 -16.42
C VAL A 200 3.69 3.50 -16.65
N ASP A 201 3.94 4.24 -15.58
CA ASP A 201 4.74 5.45 -15.62
C ASP A 201 6.23 5.07 -15.58
N LEU A 202 6.91 5.22 -16.71
CA LEU A 202 8.33 4.89 -16.84
C LEU A 202 9.23 5.84 -16.03
N LYS A 203 8.72 7.00 -15.60
CA LYS A 203 9.41 7.89 -14.64
C LYS A 203 9.22 7.43 -13.19
N GLY A 204 8.29 6.51 -12.94
CA GLY A 204 8.01 5.85 -11.67
C GLY A 204 7.54 6.74 -10.53
N ASN A 205 6.96 7.91 -10.87
CA ASN A 205 6.35 8.81 -9.92
C ASN A 205 4.91 8.42 -9.62
N ASN A 206 4.25 7.79 -10.59
CA ASN A 206 2.85 7.39 -10.48
C ASN A 206 2.64 5.91 -10.79
N ASN A 207 3.51 5.02 -10.32
CA ASN A 207 3.27 3.57 -10.41
C ASN A 207 2.58 3.04 -9.16
N ILE A 208 1.94 1.87 -9.28
CA ILE A 208 1.52 1.09 -8.13
C ILE A 208 2.79 0.60 -7.43
N SER A 209 2.94 0.94 -6.15
CA SER A 209 4.16 0.66 -5.40
C SER A 209 3.91 -0.37 -4.31
N ALA A 210 4.91 -1.24 -4.07
CA ALA A 210 4.81 -2.29 -3.07
C ALA A 210 6.14 -2.55 -2.36
N ILE A 211 6.05 -3.10 -1.15
CA ILE A 211 7.14 -3.82 -0.48
C ILE A 211 6.90 -5.32 -0.58
N ILE A 212 7.95 -6.11 -0.37
CA ILE A 212 7.86 -7.58 -0.40
C ILE A 212 7.71 -8.09 1.03
N LEU A 213 6.71 -8.94 1.26
CA LEU A 213 6.61 -9.77 2.45
C LEU A 213 7.08 -11.18 2.08
N GLU A 214 7.90 -11.80 2.92
CA GLU A 214 8.48 -13.12 2.69
C GLU A 214 8.21 -14.06 3.88
N ASN A 215 7.78 -15.27 3.56
CA ASN A 215 7.63 -16.36 4.52
C ASN A 215 7.88 -17.72 3.83
N ASN A 216 8.94 -18.41 4.22
CA ASN A 216 9.32 -19.73 3.71
C ASN A 216 9.41 -19.77 2.18
N ASN A 217 10.13 -18.80 1.58
CA ASN A 217 10.28 -18.62 0.13
C ASN A 217 8.97 -18.38 -0.63
N ARG A 218 7.89 -18.04 0.08
CA ARG A 218 6.67 -17.49 -0.52
C ARG A 218 6.68 -15.98 -0.37
N TYR A 219 6.25 -15.30 -1.42
CA TYR A 219 6.28 -13.84 -1.49
C TYR A 219 4.87 -13.28 -1.62
N ARG A 220 4.63 -12.16 -0.94
CA ARG A 220 3.45 -11.33 -1.10
C ARG A 220 3.87 -9.90 -1.33
N TYR A 221 3.05 -9.15 -2.04
CA TYR A 221 3.34 -7.78 -2.43
C TYR A 221 2.37 -6.86 -1.73
N PHE A 222 2.88 -6.19 -0.70
CA PHE A 222 2.08 -5.30 0.15
C PHE A 222 2.08 -3.90 -0.45
N ILE A 223 0.91 -3.46 -0.91
CA ILE A 223 0.73 -2.21 -1.66
C ILE A 223 0.88 -1.01 -0.73
N THR A 224 1.85 -0.16 -1.03
CA THR A 224 2.09 1.11 -0.34
C THR A 224 1.48 2.30 -1.07
N ALA A 225 1.25 2.19 -2.39
CA ALA A 225 0.56 3.21 -3.18
C ALA A 225 -0.19 2.60 -4.36
N GLY A 226 -1.32 3.21 -4.76
CA GLY A 226 -2.12 2.76 -5.90
C GLY A 226 -3.33 1.87 -5.56
N GLN A 227 -3.91 2.03 -4.37
CA GLN A 227 -5.04 1.23 -3.87
C GLN A 227 -6.23 1.18 -4.84
N HIS A 228 -6.68 2.33 -5.36
CA HIS A 228 -7.79 2.40 -6.32
C HIS A 228 -7.49 1.69 -7.64
N ARG A 229 -6.23 1.75 -8.10
CA ARG A 229 -5.81 1.10 -9.35
C ARG A 229 -5.77 -0.41 -9.22
N ILE A 230 -5.33 -0.93 -8.07
CA ILE A 230 -5.43 -2.35 -7.76
C ILE A 230 -6.89 -2.80 -7.86
N ALA A 231 -7.81 -2.14 -7.16
CA ALA A 231 -9.22 -2.53 -7.20
C ALA A 231 -9.82 -2.53 -8.61
N ALA A 232 -9.49 -1.52 -9.43
CA ALA A 232 -9.93 -1.46 -10.83
C ALA A 232 -9.36 -2.62 -11.66
N LEU A 233 -8.06 -2.90 -11.55
CA LEU A 233 -7.39 -3.98 -12.28
C LEU A 233 -7.90 -5.37 -11.87
N SER A 234 -8.22 -5.53 -10.60
CA SER A 234 -8.87 -6.74 -10.06
C SER A 234 -10.19 -7.02 -10.76
N VAL A 235 -11.08 -6.03 -10.86
CA VAL A 235 -12.40 -6.20 -11.49
C VAL A 235 -12.29 -6.38 -13.01
N LEU A 236 -11.28 -5.79 -13.64
CA LEU A 236 -10.96 -6.01 -15.06
C LEU A 236 -10.32 -7.38 -15.34
N ASN A 237 -10.23 -8.28 -14.34
CA ASN A 237 -9.71 -9.64 -14.46
C ASN A 237 -8.27 -9.72 -15.00
N TYR A 238 -7.40 -8.82 -14.56
CA TYR A 238 -5.97 -8.96 -14.85
C TYR A 238 -5.41 -10.17 -14.09
N ASP A 239 -4.66 -11.03 -14.78
CA ASP A 239 -3.93 -12.13 -14.14
C ASP A 239 -2.66 -11.65 -13.42
N PHE A 240 -2.01 -10.65 -14.02
CA PHE A 240 -0.77 -10.06 -13.55
C PHE A 240 -0.86 -8.53 -13.55
N ILE A 241 -0.31 -7.91 -12.51
CA ILE A 241 -0.24 -6.45 -12.40
C ILE A 241 1.23 -6.03 -12.30
N PRO A 242 1.69 -5.05 -13.10
CA PRO A 242 3.02 -4.47 -12.95
C PRO A 242 3.09 -3.64 -11.66
N LEU A 243 4.04 -3.99 -10.80
CA LEU A 243 4.32 -3.29 -9.54
C LEU A 243 5.73 -2.70 -9.55
N GLN A 244 5.85 -1.50 -8.99
CA GLN A 244 7.11 -0.88 -8.64
C GLN A 244 7.51 -1.33 -7.23
N VAL A 245 8.60 -2.10 -7.14
CA VAL A 245 9.09 -2.66 -5.87
C VAL A 245 10.40 -2.01 -5.46
N PHE A 246 10.50 -1.69 -4.18
CA PHE A 246 11.71 -1.16 -3.58
C PHE A 246 12.65 -2.30 -3.17
N THR A 247 13.83 -2.35 -3.77
CA THR A 247 14.75 -3.49 -3.64
C THR A 247 15.39 -3.62 -2.26
N GLY A 248 15.35 -2.57 -1.44
CA GLY A 248 15.81 -2.58 -0.05
C GLY A 248 14.73 -2.91 0.99
N LEU A 249 13.49 -3.16 0.59
CA LEU A 249 12.35 -3.34 1.51
C LEU A 249 11.73 -4.72 1.35
N ILE A 250 12.36 -5.71 1.99
CA ILE A 250 11.82 -7.05 2.17
C ILE A 250 11.61 -7.28 3.66
N VAL A 251 10.37 -7.52 4.04
CA VAL A 251 10.01 -7.90 5.41
C VAL A 251 9.95 -9.41 5.46
N ARG A 252 10.91 -10.04 6.15
CA ARG A 252 10.94 -11.49 6.34
C ARG A 252 10.31 -11.85 7.66
N ARG A 253 9.35 -12.78 7.65
CA ARG A 253 8.71 -13.30 8.86
C ARG A 253 9.71 -13.82 9.88
N SER A 254 10.77 -14.48 9.42
CA SER A 254 11.82 -15.06 10.27
C SER A 254 12.68 -14.01 11.01
N GLU A 255 12.58 -12.74 10.63
CA GLU A 255 13.35 -11.63 11.20
C GLU A 255 12.54 -10.84 12.24
N VAL A 256 11.41 -11.38 12.74
CA VAL A 256 10.49 -10.65 13.63
C VAL A 256 11.16 -10.00 14.84
N LYS A 257 12.13 -10.68 15.47
CA LYS A 257 12.88 -10.14 16.62
C LYS A 257 13.70 -8.89 16.31
N PHE A 258 13.91 -8.58 15.03
CA PHE A 258 14.65 -7.42 14.55
C PHE A 258 13.75 -6.31 13.99
N TRP A 259 12.44 -6.51 13.98
CA TRP A 259 11.51 -5.51 13.46
C TRP A 259 11.46 -4.30 14.41
N PRO A 260 11.45 -3.05 13.90
CA PRO A 260 11.52 -1.85 14.74
C PRO A 260 10.44 -1.80 15.84
N GLY A 261 9.19 -2.17 15.53
CA GLY A 261 8.10 -2.20 16.50
C GLY A 261 8.29 -3.24 17.61
N VAL A 262 9.05 -4.31 17.35
CA VAL A 262 9.41 -5.33 18.34
C VAL A 262 10.59 -4.88 19.18
N ILE A 263 11.64 -4.31 18.56
CA ILE A 263 12.81 -3.76 19.25
C ILE A 263 12.40 -2.63 20.22
N LYS A 264 11.45 -1.78 19.80
CA LYS A 264 10.91 -0.70 20.63
C LYS A 264 9.84 -1.15 21.63
N GLU A 265 9.58 -2.45 21.71
CA GLU A 265 8.61 -3.05 22.65
C GLU A 265 7.16 -2.58 22.47
N TYR A 266 6.81 -2.03 21.30
CA TYR A 266 5.40 -1.75 20.97
C TYR A 266 4.63 -3.05 20.72
N PHE A 267 5.29 -4.04 20.14
CA PHE A 267 4.74 -5.37 19.89
C PHE A 267 5.60 -6.44 20.57
N THR A 268 4.97 -7.45 21.13
CA THR A 268 5.64 -8.74 21.33
C THR A 268 5.90 -9.42 19.99
N GLU A 269 6.85 -10.36 19.93
CA GLU A 269 7.08 -11.17 18.72
C GLU A 269 5.79 -11.89 18.27
N SER A 270 4.98 -12.39 19.22
CA SER A 270 3.73 -13.09 18.91
C SER A 270 2.71 -12.15 18.26
N GLU A 271 2.50 -10.95 18.80
CA GLU A 271 1.56 -9.97 18.22
C GLU A 271 2.04 -9.50 16.85
N ALA A 272 3.34 -9.25 16.70
CA ALA A 272 3.92 -8.86 15.43
C ALA A 272 3.74 -9.95 14.36
N LEU A 273 3.95 -11.22 14.72
CA LEU A 273 3.69 -12.34 13.83
C LEU A 273 2.20 -12.47 13.48
N THR A 274 1.27 -12.27 14.42
CA THR A 274 -0.17 -12.26 14.13
C THR A 274 -0.51 -11.21 13.07
N VAL A 275 -0.03 -9.97 13.23
CA VAL A 275 -0.27 -8.90 12.25
C VAL A 275 0.33 -9.24 10.89
N PHE A 276 1.57 -9.75 10.86
CA PHE A 276 2.22 -10.17 9.62
C PHE A 276 1.45 -11.29 8.93
N ASP A 277 1.08 -12.33 9.66
CA ASP A 277 0.45 -13.53 9.11
C ASP A 277 -0.96 -13.23 8.59
N ASP A 278 -1.72 -12.37 9.27
CA ASP A 278 -3.02 -11.89 8.78
C ASP A 278 -2.88 -11.16 7.43
N ILE A 279 -1.92 -10.24 7.33
CA ILE A 279 -1.67 -9.51 6.09
C ILE A 279 -1.15 -10.46 5.00
N PHE A 280 -0.21 -11.35 5.34
CA PHE A 280 0.45 -12.25 4.39
C PHE A 280 -0.54 -13.26 3.79
N THR A 281 -1.39 -13.86 4.62
CA THR A 281 -2.42 -14.81 4.16
C THR A 281 -3.48 -14.12 3.33
N GLY A 282 -3.82 -12.88 3.68
CA GLY A 282 -4.84 -12.09 3.03
C GLY A 282 -6.19 -12.29 3.72
N ARG A 283 -6.78 -11.22 4.24
CA ARG A 283 -8.09 -11.28 4.88
C ARG A 283 -9.19 -11.38 3.83
N ASP A 284 -10.13 -12.30 4.05
CA ASP A 284 -11.39 -12.44 3.29
C ASP A 284 -12.63 -12.31 4.21
N ARG A 285 -12.44 -11.87 5.46
CA ARG A 285 -13.51 -11.74 6.47
C ARG A 285 -14.22 -10.39 6.40
#